data_AF-A0A1Q3D952-F1
#
_entry.id   AF-A0A1Q3D952-F1
#
_cell.length_a   1.000
_cell.length_b   1.000
_cell.length_c   1.000
_cell.angle_alpha   90.00
_cell.angle_beta   90.00
_cell.angle_gamma   90.00
#
_symmetry.space_group_name_H-M   'P 1'
#
loop_
_entity.id
_entity.type
_entity.pdbx_description
1 polymer ?
#
loop_
_entity_poly.entity_id
_entity_poly.type
_entity_poly.pdbx_seq_one_letter_code
_entity_poly.pdbx_strand_id
1 'polypeptide(L)'
;PRLVKLFYANLEKSSNCVAKSFILGVAIEITPEFIGETLGISCTGITHFNDIKKSDALEICLERSNVNPIMTVTSSHLPIATRIILLLVTNTLLPREGSHTLPSERDLKLVACIKNGTLVNLPYLIVNHILSRPNHLPYPMLLSRILATLDIDL
;
A
#
# COMPACT_ATOMS: atom_id res chain seq x y z
N PRO A 1 -2.58 9.61 -18.11
CA PRO A 1 -3.68 8.61 -17.95
C PRO A 1 -3.60 7.39 -18.89
N ARG A 2 -3.33 7.57 -20.20
CA ARG A 2 -3.27 6.46 -21.16
C ARG A 2 -2.09 5.50 -20.89
N LEU A 3 -0.90 6.05 -20.61
CA LEU A 3 0.30 5.24 -20.34
C LEU A 3 0.17 4.39 -19.06
N VAL A 4 -0.41 4.93 -17.99
CA VAL A 4 -0.71 4.16 -16.77
C VAL A 4 -1.66 2.99 -17.06
N LYS A 5 -2.70 3.21 -17.89
CA LYS A 5 -3.59 2.10 -18.29
C LYS A 5 -2.87 1.04 -19.13
N LEU A 6 -1.96 1.47 -20.03
CA LEU A 6 -1.11 0.54 -20.80
C LEU A 6 -0.16 -0.24 -19.89
N PHE A 7 0.43 0.41 -18.88
CA PHE A 7 1.29 -0.23 -17.88
C PHE A 7 0.57 -1.42 -17.23
N TYR A 8 -0.65 -1.18 -16.75
CA TYR A 8 -1.44 -2.21 -16.11
C TYR A 8 -1.97 -3.27 -17.07
N ALA A 9 -2.34 -2.89 -18.30
CA ALA A 9 -2.78 -3.84 -19.31
C ALA A 9 -1.68 -4.83 -19.72
N ASN A 10 -0.42 -4.40 -19.69
CA ASN A 10 0.75 -5.19 -20.04
C ASN A 10 1.54 -5.68 -18.81
N LEU A 11 0.97 -5.59 -17.60
CA LEU A 11 1.65 -6.02 -16.38
C LEU A 11 1.84 -7.54 -16.39
N GLU A 12 3.09 -7.97 -16.31
CA GLU A 12 3.44 -9.39 -16.27
C GLU A 12 3.07 -10.03 -14.93
N LYS A 13 2.70 -11.32 -14.98
CA LYS A 13 2.55 -12.12 -13.77
C LYS A 13 3.95 -12.47 -13.25
N SER A 14 4.33 -11.92 -12.10
CA SER A 14 5.60 -12.21 -11.43
C SER A 14 5.37 -12.90 -10.09
N SER A 15 6.21 -13.88 -9.76
CA SER A 15 6.31 -14.47 -8.42
C SER A 15 7.24 -13.71 -7.49
N ASN A 16 8.13 -12.90 -8.06
CA ASN A 16 9.09 -12.09 -7.34
C ASN A 16 8.51 -10.68 -7.23
N CYS A 17 8.63 -9.99 -6.08
CA CYS A 17 8.05 -8.67 -5.79
C CYS A 17 8.65 -7.56 -6.69
N VAL A 18 8.35 -7.63 -7.98
CA VAL A 18 8.90 -6.84 -9.07
C VAL A 18 7.77 -6.72 -10.10
N ALA A 19 7.35 -5.48 -10.37
CA ALA A 19 6.31 -5.21 -11.36
C ALA A 19 6.96 -4.94 -12.71
N LYS A 20 6.73 -5.84 -13.67
CA LYS A 20 7.27 -5.75 -15.03
C LYS A 20 6.17 -5.43 -16.02
N SER A 21 6.43 -4.51 -16.95
CA SER A 21 5.50 -4.14 -18.01
C SER A 21 6.25 -3.68 -19.24
N PHE A 22 5.68 -3.90 -20.42
CA PHE A 22 6.24 -3.44 -21.68
C PHE A 22 5.31 -2.40 -22.32
N ILE A 23 5.79 -1.17 -22.50
CA ILE A 23 4.99 -0.05 -23.00
C ILE A 23 5.78 0.70 -24.06
N LEU A 24 5.18 0.93 -25.23
CA LEU A 24 5.76 1.73 -26.33
C LEU A 24 7.19 1.30 -26.72
N GLY A 25 7.52 0.01 -26.66
CA GLY A 25 8.86 -0.50 -27.00
C GLY A 25 9.85 -0.50 -25.84
N VAL A 26 9.46 -0.03 -24.65
CA VAL A 26 10.32 0.05 -23.47
C VAL A 26 9.88 -0.97 -22.42
N ALA A 27 10.84 -1.76 -21.92
CA ALA A 27 10.63 -2.63 -20.77
C ALA A 27 10.80 -1.83 -19.48
N ILE A 28 9.79 -1.88 -18.62
CA ILE A 28 9.76 -1.20 -17.33
C ILE A 28 9.83 -2.26 -16.24
N GLU A 29 10.73 -2.06 -15.29
CA GLU A 29 10.86 -2.89 -14.10
C GLU A 29 10.77 -2.01 -12.84
N ILE A 30 9.73 -2.21 -12.04
CA ILE A 30 9.51 -1.48 -10.79
C ILE A 30 9.81 -2.42 -9.63
N THR A 31 10.96 -2.21 -8.99
CA THR A 31 11.37 -2.89 -7.75
C THR A 31 11.04 -2.03 -6.52
N PRO A 32 11.01 -2.62 -5.31
CA PRO A 32 10.92 -1.85 -4.08
C PRO A 32 12.00 -0.78 -3.98
N GLU A 33 13.25 -1.11 -4.31
CA GLU A 33 14.39 -0.19 -4.30
C GLU A 33 14.15 1.01 -5.20
N PHE A 34 13.68 0.78 -6.43
CA PHE A 34 13.35 1.84 -7.36
C PHE A 34 12.22 2.76 -6.85
N ILE A 35 11.19 2.20 -6.20
CA ILE A 35 10.14 2.99 -5.53
C ILE A 35 10.73 3.82 -4.38
N GLY A 36 11.61 3.22 -3.57
CA GLY A 36 12.28 3.91 -2.47
C GLY A 36 13.09 5.11 -2.93
N GLU A 37 13.91 4.93 -3.98
CA GLU A 37 14.69 5.99 -4.62
C GLU A 37 13.77 7.09 -5.18
N THR A 38 12.73 6.71 -5.92
CA THR A 38 11.77 7.66 -6.53
C THR A 38 11.06 8.54 -5.47
N LEU A 39 10.74 7.95 -4.31
CA LEU A 39 10.03 8.62 -3.22
C LEU A 39 10.96 9.24 -2.17
N GLY A 40 12.27 8.94 -2.20
CA GLY A 40 13.22 9.37 -1.17
C GLY A 40 12.99 8.72 0.19
N ILE A 41 12.56 7.45 0.22
CA ILE A 41 12.25 6.69 1.45
C ILE A 41 13.04 5.37 1.53
N SER A 42 13.26 4.86 2.74
CA SER A 42 13.99 3.62 2.95
C SER A 42 13.20 2.37 2.54
N CYS A 43 13.87 1.41 1.90
CA CYS A 43 13.33 0.07 1.60
C CYS A 43 13.61 -0.95 2.71
N THR A 44 13.47 -0.54 3.97
CA THR A 44 13.79 -1.35 5.16
C THR A 44 12.57 -1.54 6.05
N GLY A 45 12.61 -2.53 6.94
CA GLY A 45 11.53 -2.84 7.87
C GLY A 45 10.70 -4.05 7.45
N ILE A 46 9.59 -4.28 8.16
CA ILE A 46 8.74 -5.46 7.93
C ILE A 46 8.00 -5.36 6.60
N THR A 47 7.82 -6.51 5.94
CA THR A 47 7.21 -6.65 4.62
C THR A 47 5.85 -7.36 4.66
N HIS A 48 5.54 -8.03 5.77
CA HIS A 48 4.27 -8.69 6.05
C HIS A 48 3.84 -8.44 7.50
N PHE A 49 2.56 -8.70 7.79
CA PHE A 49 1.98 -8.44 9.10
C PHE A 49 1.52 -9.72 9.82
N ASN A 50 2.10 -10.87 9.45
CA ASN A 50 1.69 -12.17 10.01
C ASN A 50 2.02 -12.29 11.50
N ASP A 51 3.13 -11.69 11.94
CA ASP A 51 3.58 -11.71 13.34
C ASP A 51 2.79 -10.74 14.23
N ILE A 52 2.00 -9.85 13.63
CA ILE A 52 1.15 -8.91 14.35
C ILE A 52 -0.20 -9.58 14.54
N LYS A 53 -0.62 -9.82 15.79
CA LYS A 53 -1.96 -10.36 16.05
C LYS A 53 -3.02 -9.29 15.78
N LYS A 54 -4.19 -9.73 15.33
CA LYS A 54 -5.34 -8.82 15.12
C LYS A 54 -5.76 -8.13 16.42
N SER A 55 -5.74 -8.85 17.56
CA SER A 55 -6.01 -8.29 18.89
C SER A 55 -5.10 -7.11 19.20
N ASP A 56 -3.79 -7.29 19.01
CA ASP A 56 -2.79 -6.30 19.38
C ASP A 56 -2.95 -5.04 18.50
N ALA A 57 -3.18 -5.23 17.19
CA ALA A 57 -3.46 -4.13 16.29
C ALA A 57 -4.75 -3.38 16.67
N LEU A 58 -5.80 -4.09 17.11
CA LEU A 58 -7.05 -3.50 17.56
C LEU A 58 -6.88 -2.68 18.84
N GLU A 59 -6.15 -3.21 19.82
CA GLU A 59 -5.88 -2.51 21.08
C GLU A 59 -5.13 -1.19 20.84
N ILE A 60 -4.11 -1.22 19.97
CA ILE A 60 -3.34 -0.04 19.57
C ILE A 60 -4.25 0.96 18.82
N CYS A 61 -5.05 0.49 17.85
CA CYS A 61 -5.91 1.36 17.05
C CYS A 61 -7.00 2.03 17.90
N LEU A 62 -7.62 1.29 18.81
CA LEU A 62 -8.72 1.77 19.66
C LEU A 62 -8.22 2.53 20.90
N GLU A 63 -6.93 2.44 21.22
CA GLU A 63 -6.34 2.99 22.45
C GLU A 63 -7.02 2.41 23.70
N ARG A 64 -7.31 1.09 23.67
CA ARG A 64 -8.02 0.35 24.72
C ARG A 64 -7.43 -1.05 24.90
N SER A 65 -7.32 -1.51 26.13
CA SER A 65 -6.89 -2.87 26.47
C SER A 65 -8.04 -3.89 26.45
N ASN A 66 -7.70 -5.17 26.31
CA ASN A 66 -8.63 -6.31 26.39
C ASN A 66 -9.74 -6.27 25.33
N VAL A 67 -9.37 -5.91 24.10
CA VAL A 67 -10.33 -5.82 22.99
C VAL A 67 -10.68 -7.23 22.49
N ASN A 68 -11.96 -7.50 22.28
CA ASN A 68 -12.41 -8.76 21.67
C ASN A 68 -11.95 -8.83 20.20
N PRO A 69 -11.10 -9.80 19.80
CA PRO A 69 -10.58 -9.89 18.43
C PRO A 69 -11.64 -10.22 17.38
N ILE A 70 -12.82 -10.71 17.80
CA ILE A 70 -13.95 -11.05 16.93
C ILE A 70 -14.76 -9.79 16.59
N MET A 71 -14.63 -8.70 17.37
CA MET A 71 -15.38 -7.48 17.15
C MET A 71 -15.11 -6.89 15.76
N THR A 72 -16.19 -6.46 15.11
CA THR A 72 -16.13 -5.66 13.89
C THR A 72 -15.91 -4.20 14.25
N VAL A 73 -14.76 -3.64 13.87
CA VAL A 73 -14.44 -2.23 14.09
C VAL A 73 -14.70 -1.46 12.79
N THR A 74 -15.50 -0.41 12.88
CA THR A 74 -15.66 0.59 11.81
C THR A 74 -14.84 1.84 12.12
N SER A 75 -14.61 2.68 11.12
CA SER A 75 -13.86 3.92 11.28
C SER A 75 -14.44 4.87 12.34
N SER A 76 -15.75 4.83 12.61
CA SER A 76 -16.40 5.66 13.65
C SER A 76 -16.06 5.24 15.08
N HIS A 77 -15.61 4.00 15.29
CA HIS A 77 -15.16 3.53 16.60
C HIS A 77 -13.73 4.00 16.93
N LEU A 78 -12.97 4.43 15.92
CA LEU A 78 -11.58 4.82 16.09
C LEU A 78 -11.47 6.25 16.64
N PRO A 79 -10.51 6.52 17.55
CA PRO A 79 -10.12 7.88 17.91
C PRO A 79 -9.79 8.72 16.67
N ILE A 80 -9.99 10.04 16.75
CA ILE A 80 -9.82 10.95 15.60
C ILE A 80 -8.44 10.80 14.93
N ALA A 81 -7.37 10.71 15.72
CA ALA A 81 -6.01 10.54 15.20
C ALA A 81 -5.84 9.21 14.47
N THR A 82 -6.28 8.10 15.06
CA THR A 82 -6.25 6.77 14.40
C THR A 82 -7.08 6.77 13.12
N ARG A 83 -8.24 7.43 13.12
CA ARG A 83 -9.09 7.55 11.93
C ARG A 83 -8.41 8.34 10.81
N ILE A 84 -7.67 9.41 11.12
CA ILE A 84 -6.88 10.15 10.12
C ILE A 84 -5.78 9.25 9.53
N ILE A 85 -5.04 8.51 10.37
CA ILE A 85 -4.02 7.56 9.90
C ILE A 85 -4.66 6.49 9.01
N LEU A 86 -5.81 5.95 9.40
CA LEU A 86 -6.54 4.97 8.58
C LEU A 86 -6.93 5.55 7.21
N LEU A 87 -7.35 6.81 7.16
CA LEU A 87 -7.65 7.48 5.89
C LEU A 87 -6.40 7.62 5.02
N LEU A 88 -5.25 8.00 5.60
CA LEU A 88 -3.98 8.05 4.87
C LEU A 88 -3.57 6.67 4.35
N VAL A 89 -3.71 5.63 5.18
CA VAL A 89 -3.44 4.24 4.80
C VAL A 89 -4.30 3.83 3.61
N THR A 90 -5.61 4.02 3.69
CA THR A 90 -6.57 3.49 2.70
C THR A 90 -6.77 4.37 1.46
N ASN A 91 -6.30 5.61 1.46
CA ASN A 91 -6.36 6.50 0.30
C ASN A 91 -5.01 6.74 -0.38
N THR A 92 -3.89 6.58 0.35
CA THR A 92 -2.57 6.97 -0.16
C THR A 92 -1.57 5.82 -0.12
N LEU A 93 -1.36 5.19 1.05
CA LEU A 93 -0.29 4.19 1.20
C LEU A 93 -0.64 2.86 0.53
N LEU A 94 -1.89 2.42 0.71
CA LEU A 94 -2.47 1.20 0.13
C LEU A 94 -3.91 1.53 -0.32
N PRO A 95 -4.06 2.31 -1.41
CA PRO A 95 -5.35 2.82 -1.85
C PRO A 95 -6.33 1.69 -2.12
N ARG A 96 -7.48 1.72 -1.45
CA ARG A 96 -8.55 0.73 -1.63
C ARG A 96 -9.63 1.27 -2.54
N GLU A 97 -10.32 0.36 -3.22
CA GLU A 97 -11.61 0.66 -3.84
C GLU A 97 -12.76 0.33 -2.88
N GLY A 98 -13.88 1.05 -3.04
CA GLY A 98 -15.11 0.82 -2.30
C GLY A 98 -15.15 1.54 -0.95
N SER A 99 -15.76 0.91 0.04
CA SER A 99 -16.02 1.58 1.32
C SER A 99 -14.79 1.71 2.20
N HIS A 100 -14.57 2.91 2.72
CA HIS A 100 -13.58 3.22 3.76
C HIS A 100 -14.16 3.13 5.18
N THR A 101 -15.44 2.73 5.33
CA THR A 101 -16.06 2.60 6.67
C THR A 101 -15.56 1.38 7.44
N LEU A 102 -15.27 0.27 6.74
CA LEU A 102 -14.81 -0.97 7.35
C LEU A 102 -13.33 -1.23 7.02
N PRO A 103 -12.39 -0.91 7.94
CA PRO A 103 -10.99 -1.24 7.75
C PRO A 103 -10.80 -2.75 7.68
N SER A 104 -9.92 -3.20 6.77
CA SER A 104 -9.48 -4.59 6.73
C SER A 104 -8.49 -4.86 7.85
N GLU A 105 -8.26 -6.14 8.16
CA GLU A 105 -7.22 -6.52 9.13
C GLU A 105 -5.84 -5.98 8.73
N ARG A 106 -5.52 -5.98 7.43
CA ARG A 106 -4.28 -5.41 6.89
C ARG A 106 -4.18 -3.91 7.18
N ASP A 107 -5.27 -3.17 7.02
CA ASP A 107 -5.29 -1.72 7.30
C ASP A 107 -5.05 -1.45 8.78
N LEU A 108 -5.73 -2.18 9.67
CA LEU A 108 -5.56 -2.05 11.12
C LEU A 108 -4.14 -2.37 11.56
N LYS A 109 -3.54 -3.43 11.01
CA LYS A 109 -2.14 -3.80 11.30
C LYS A 109 -1.15 -2.73 10.83
N LEU A 110 -1.37 -2.13 9.66
CA LEU A 110 -0.51 -1.04 9.19
C LEU A 110 -0.70 0.23 10.04
N VAL A 111 -1.93 0.58 10.40
CA VAL A 111 -2.19 1.70 11.33
C VAL A 111 -1.51 1.47 12.68
N ALA A 112 -1.57 0.25 13.22
CA ALA A 112 -0.90 -0.11 14.45
C ALA A 112 0.63 0.01 14.35
N CYS A 113 1.23 -0.39 13.22
CA CYS A 113 2.66 -0.18 12.97
C CYS A 113 3.04 1.30 12.99
N ILE A 114 2.26 2.13 12.30
CA ILE A 114 2.49 3.58 12.25
C ILE A 114 2.40 4.19 13.65
N LYS A 115 1.39 3.82 14.44
CA LYS A 115 1.23 4.33 15.81
C LYS A 115 2.35 3.89 16.75
N ASN A 116 2.88 2.68 16.58
CA ASN A 116 3.97 2.16 17.41
C ASN A 116 5.37 2.52 16.92
N GLY A 117 5.50 3.21 15.78
CA GLY A 117 6.80 3.51 15.18
C GLY A 117 7.52 2.28 14.62
N THR A 118 6.79 1.20 14.32
CA THR A 118 7.36 0.02 13.67
C THR A 118 7.78 0.40 12.25
N LEU A 119 9.04 0.12 11.90
CA LEU A 119 9.55 0.37 10.56
C LEU A 119 8.91 -0.60 9.56
N VAL A 120 8.20 -0.05 8.58
CA VAL A 120 7.51 -0.81 7.53
C VAL A 120 8.15 -0.51 6.17
N ASN A 121 8.42 -1.55 5.40
CA ASN A 121 8.94 -1.41 4.03
C ASN A 121 7.80 -1.01 3.07
N LEU A 122 7.42 0.27 3.10
CA LEU A 122 6.35 0.81 2.26
C LEU A 122 6.60 0.59 0.76
N PRO A 123 7.81 0.78 0.20
CA PRO A 123 8.09 0.47 -1.20
C PRO A 123 7.72 -0.98 -1.58
N TYR A 124 8.10 -1.95 -0.74
CA TYR A 124 7.74 -3.36 -0.95
C TYR A 124 6.22 -3.60 -0.92
N LEU A 125 5.50 -2.91 -0.03
CA LEU A 125 4.04 -3.01 0.05
C LEU A 125 3.36 -2.39 -1.18
N ILE A 126 3.90 -1.29 -1.72
CA ILE A 126 3.40 -0.65 -2.94
C ILE A 126 3.53 -1.58 -4.14
N VAL A 127 4.71 -2.17 -4.37
CA VAL A 127 4.93 -3.09 -5.50
C VAL A 127 4.03 -4.31 -5.42
N ASN A 128 3.91 -4.93 -4.24
CA ASN A 128 2.95 -6.02 -4.04
C ASN A 128 1.50 -5.60 -4.27
N HIS A 129 1.14 -4.36 -3.93
CA HIS A 129 -0.20 -3.85 -4.16
C HIS A 129 -0.49 -3.65 -5.66
N ILE A 130 0.49 -3.14 -6.43
CA ILE A 130 0.42 -3.05 -7.90
C ILE A 130 0.18 -4.45 -8.51
N LEU A 131 0.98 -5.45 -8.09
CA LEU A 131 0.91 -6.82 -8.60
C LEU A 131 -0.39 -7.55 -8.23
N SER A 132 -0.89 -7.34 -7.02
CA SER A 132 -2.08 -8.06 -6.51
C SER A 132 -3.40 -7.47 -6.97
N ARG A 133 -3.44 -6.20 -7.39
CA ARG A 133 -4.68 -5.50 -7.77
C ARG A 133 -4.53 -4.69 -9.07
N PRO A 134 -4.08 -5.30 -10.18
CA PRO A 134 -3.82 -4.57 -11.43
C PRO A 134 -5.09 -3.92 -12.01
N ASN A 135 -6.26 -4.54 -11.82
CA ASN A 135 -7.52 -4.05 -12.37
C ASN A 135 -8.01 -2.74 -11.72
N HIS A 136 -7.52 -2.43 -10.51
CA HIS A 136 -7.91 -1.22 -9.79
C HIS A 136 -6.99 -0.01 -10.09
N LEU A 137 -5.97 -0.22 -10.93
CA LEU A 137 -5.04 0.82 -11.37
C LEU A 137 -4.49 1.69 -10.21
N PRO A 138 -3.99 1.11 -9.10
CA PRO A 138 -3.58 1.90 -7.95
C PRO A 138 -2.39 2.83 -8.28
N TYR A 139 -2.18 3.85 -7.45
CA TYR A 139 -1.03 4.78 -7.57
C TYR A 139 -0.83 5.45 -8.94
N PRO A 140 -1.89 5.98 -9.60
CA PRO A 140 -1.74 6.58 -10.92
C PRO A 140 -0.74 7.76 -10.95
N MET A 141 -0.63 8.51 -9.85
CA MET A 141 0.33 9.62 -9.75
C MET A 141 1.78 9.13 -9.66
N LEU A 142 2.05 8.09 -8.86
CA LEU A 142 3.38 7.50 -8.72
C LEU A 142 3.85 6.91 -10.06
N LEU A 143 2.99 6.14 -10.71
CA LEU A 143 3.31 5.56 -12.02
C LEU A 143 3.51 6.63 -13.09
N SER A 144 2.71 7.70 -13.10
CA SER A 144 2.95 8.81 -14.04
C SER A 144 4.32 9.45 -13.82
N ARG A 145 4.73 9.64 -12.56
CA ARG A 145 6.06 10.18 -12.22
C ARG A 145 7.20 9.24 -12.63
N ILE A 146 7.03 7.94 -12.42
CA ILE A 146 8.01 6.92 -12.83
C ILE A 146 8.19 6.94 -14.34
N LEU A 147 7.09 6.93 -15.11
CA LEU A 147 7.14 6.96 -16.57
C LEU A 147 7.84 8.22 -17.09
N ALA A 148 7.54 9.39 -16.51
CA ALA A 148 8.23 10.64 -16.84
C ALA A 148 9.73 10.60 -16.50
N THR A 149 10.13 9.91 -15.42
CA THR A 149 11.54 9.75 -15.04
C THR A 149 12.30 8.82 -16.01
N LEU A 150 11.58 7.95 -16.72
CA LEU A 150 12.11 7.04 -17.72
C LEU A 150 12.05 7.64 -19.15
N ASP A 151 11.72 8.92 -19.28
CA ASP A 151 11.47 9.62 -20.56
C ASP A 151 10.41 8.92 -21.43
N ILE A 152 9.50 8.17 -20.80
CA ILE A 152 8.33 7.56 -21.46
C ILE A 152 7.20 8.58 -21.39
N ASP A 153 7.32 9.63 -22.19
CA ASP A 153 6.30 10.65 -22.39
C ASP A 153 5.76 10.62 -23.83
N LEU A 154 4.56 11.18 -24.01
CA LEU A 154 3.97 11.43 -25.33
C LEU A 154 4.47 12.75 -25.89
#